data_AF-A0A944X2F2-F1
#
_entry.id   AF-A0A944X2F2-F1
#
_cell.length_a   1.000
_cell.length_b   1.000
_cell.length_c   1.000
_cell.angle_alpha   90.00
_cell.angle_beta   90.00
_cell.angle_gamma   90.00
#
_symmetry.space_group_name_H-M   'P 1'
#
loop_
_entity.id
_entity.type
_entity.pdbx_description
1 polymer ?
#
loop_
_entity_poly.entity_id
_entity_poly.type
_entity_poly.pdbx_seq_one_letter_code
_entity_poly.pdbx_strand_id
1 'polypeptide(L)'
;MEKICAVSGEKFEITDGDQEFYRKIEAPLPTLCPAERERRRWAWRGKDFFMRACDKCERTTMSWFSPDIEGLKAYCNDCFESEEFDAMEYGRDFDFDRPFFEQFFEMAREVPRHISNSVLNTNSEYIICA
;
A
#
# COMPACT_ATOMS: atom_id res chain seq x y z
N MET A 1 28.56 -5.98 -16.96
CA MET A 1 28.37 -4.83 -17.88
C MET A 1 28.03 -3.57 -17.10
N GLU A 2 28.76 -2.47 -17.32
CA GLU A 2 28.48 -1.17 -16.69
C GLU A 2 27.39 -0.41 -17.48
N LYS A 3 26.42 0.17 -16.76
CA LYS A 3 25.38 1.05 -17.32
C LYS A 3 25.27 2.34 -16.49
N ILE A 4 24.68 3.37 -17.10
CA ILE A 4 24.34 4.63 -16.44
C ILE A 4 22.86 4.63 -16.10
N CYS A 5 22.52 4.95 -14.86
CA CYS A 5 21.14 5.08 -14.39
C CYS A 5 20.46 6.27 -15.06
N ALA A 6 19.29 6.05 -15.67
CA ALA A 6 18.55 7.11 -16.36
C ALA A 6 17.98 8.21 -15.43
N VAL A 7 17.89 7.94 -14.12
CA VAL A 7 17.33 8.89 -13.13
C VAL A 7 18.44 9.57 -12.34
N SER A 8 19.32 8.81 -11.69
CA SER A 8 20.37 9.38 -10.85
C SER A 8 21.64 9.77 -11.61
N GLY A 9 21.82 9.29 -12.85
CA GLY A 9 23.08 9.47 -13.61
C GLY A 9 24.25 8.63 -13.09
N GLU A 10 24.04 7.83 -12.05
CA GLU A 10 25.09 7.01 -11.44
C GLU A 10 25.40 5.77 -12.29
N LYS A 11 26.67 5.37 -12.28
CA LYS A 11 27.09 4.11 -12.87
C LYS A 11 26.67 2.95 -11.99
N PHE A 12 26.17 1.88 -12.60
CA PHE A 12 25.85 0.64 -11.91
C PHE A 12 26.24 -0.56 -12.76
N GLU A 13 26.59 -1.65 -12.09
CA GLU A 13 26.95 -2.90 -12.73
C GLU A 13 25.72 -3.81 -12.90
N ILE A 14 25.66 -4.47 -14.05
CA ILE A 14 24.79 -5.62 -14.32
C ILE A 14 25.72 -6.82 -14.44
N THR A 15 25.65 -7.75 -13.48
CA THR A 15 26.49 -8.93 -13.46
C THR A 15 26.07 -9.93 -14.54
N ASP A 16 26.91 -10.93 -14.82
CA ASP A 16 26.54 -12.01 -15.76
C ASP A 16 25.39 -12.86 -15.20
N GLY A 17 25.32 -13.01 -13.87
CA GLY A 17 24.18 -13.64 -13.19
C GLY A 17 22.88 -12.88 -13.38
N ASP A 18 22.91 -11.54 -13.30
CA ASP A 18 21.74 -10.71 -13.60
C ASP A 18 21.30 -10.89 -15.05
N GLN A 19 22.24 -10.87 -16.00
CA GLN A 19 21.93 -11.05 -17.42
C GLN A 19 21.26 -12.40 -17.69
N GLU A 20 21.79 -13.47 -17.08
CA GLU A 20 21.20 -14.80 -17.20
C GLU A 20 19.80 -14.87 -16.59
N PHE A 21 19.60 -14.24 -15.43
CA PHE A 21 18.29 -14.17 -14.79
C PHE A 21 17.28 -13.44 -15.67
N TYR A 22 17.62 -12.25 -16.18
CA TYR A 22 16.75 -11.46 -17.07
C TYR A 22 16.41 -12.20 -18.36
N ARG A 23 17.36 -12.96 -18.93
CA ARG A 23 17.13 -13.82 -20.09
C ARG A 23 16.15 -14.95 -19.80
N LYS A 24 16.25 -15.60 -18.64
CA LYS A 24 15.35 -16.70 -18.22
C LYS A 24 13.90 -16.24 -18.03
N ILE A 25 13.70 -15.01 -17.57
CA ILE A 25 12.36 -14.43 -17.37
C ILE A 25 11.86 -13.63 -18.58
N GLU A 26 12.58 -13.67 -19.71
CA GLU A 26 12.25 -12.94 -20.94
C GLU A 26 12.01 -11.43 -20.72
N ALA A 27 12.77 -10.82 -19.80
CA ALA A 27 12.62 -9.41 -19.44
C ALA A 27 13.84 -8.58 -19.88
N PRO A 28 13.64 -7.30 -20.25
CA PRO A 28 14.73 -6.41 -20.62
C PRO A 28 15.64 -6.09 -19.44
N LEU A 29 16.93 -5.89 -19.72
CA LEU A 29 17.90 -5.46 -18.72
C LEU A 29 17.52 -4.11 -18.11
N PRO A 30 17.81 -3.89 -16.82
CA PRO A 30 17.43 -2.66 -16.14
C PRO A 30 18.07 -1.41 -16.75
N THR A 31 17.32 -0.32 -16.74
CA THR A 31 17.76 1.04 -17.12
C THR A 31 18.06 1.93 -15.91
N LEU A 32 17.75 1.44 -14.71
CA LEU A 32 17.89 2.14 -13.44
C LEU A 32 18.83 1.36 -12.53
N CYS A 33 19.59 2.09 -11.70
CA CYS A 33 20.39 1.49 -10.66
C CYS A 33 19.49 0.74 -9.64
N PRO A 34 20.06 -0.21 -8.87
CA PRO A 34 19.31 -0.97 -7.86
C PRO A 34 18.53 -0.08 -6.88
N ALA A 35 19.12 1.03 -6.43
CA ALA A 35 18.48 1.97 -5.50
C ALA A 35 17.24 2.65 -6.11
N GLU A 36 17.32 3.11 -7.36
CA GLU A 36 16.16 3.74 -8.03
C GLU A 36 15.08 2.73 -8.42
N ARG A 37 15.45 1.48 -8.73
CA ARG A 37 14.46 0.39 -8.88
C ARG A 37 13.74 0.13 -7.56
N GLU A 38 14.48 0.10 -6.46
CA GLU A 38 13.91 -0.05 -5.13
C GLU A 38 12.98 1.12 -4.79
N ARG A 39 13.43 2.36 -4.99
CA ARG A 39 12.61 3.56 -4.78
C ARG A 39 11.30 3.50 -5.58
N ARG A 40 11.34 3.10 -6.85
CA ARG A 40 10.13 2.91 -7.67
C ARG A 40 9.22 1.80 -7.14
N ARG A 41 9.79 0.66 -6.71
CA ARG A 41 9.00 -0.44 -6.09
C ARG A 41 8.28 0.01 -4.82
N TRP A 42 8.90 0.87 -4.02
CA TRP A 42 8.32 1.41 -2.80
C TRP A 42 7.58 2.74 -2.98
N ALA A 43 7.55 3.32 -4.19
CA ALA A 43 7.01 4.68 -4.38
C ALA A 43 5.52 4.81 -4.02
N TRP A 44 4.77 3.72 -4.15
CA TRP A 44 3.34 3.66 -3.83
C TRP A 44 3.06 3.22 -2.39
N ARG A 45 4.07 2.73 -1.66
CA ARG A 45 3.94 2.25 -0.29
C ARG A 45 4.65 3.21 0.65
N GLY A 46 3.86 3.92 1.46
CA GLY A 46 4.40 4.71 2.58
C GLY A 46 5.28 3.83 3.46
N LYS A 47 6.45 4.35 3.85
CA LYS A 47 7.37 3.68 4.77
C LYS A 47 7.17 4.13 6.22
N ASP A 48 6.32 5.14 6.41
CA ASP A 48 6.08 5.77 7.68
C ASP A 48 4.90 5.13 8.39
N PHE A 49 5.05 4.99 9.70
CA PHE A 49 4.01 4.52 10.59
C PHE A 49 3.51 5.69 11.43
N PHE A 50 2.20 5.73 11.62
CA PHE A 50 1.55 6.79 12.36
C PHE A 50 0.68 6.19 13.46
N MET A 51 0.65 6.86 14.62
CA MET A 51 -0.34 6.55 15.64
C MET A 51 -1.66 7.21 15.25
N ARG A 52 -2.71 6.40 15.09
CA ARG A 52 -4.04 6.85 14.69
C ARG A 52 -5.11 6.23 15.59
N ALA A 53 -6.10 7.02 15.97
CA ALA A 53 -7.28 6.52 16.67
C ALA A 53 -8.21 5.78 15.69
N CYS A 54 -8.73 4.63 16.11
CA CYS A 54 -9.77 3.92 15.37
C CYS A 54 -11.04 4.77 15.29
N ASP A 55 -11.59 4.96 14.09
CA ASP A 55 -12.80 5.76 13.88
C ASP A 55 -14.08 5.11 14.45
N LYS A 56 -14.03 3.83 14.88
CA LYS A 56 -15.15 3.11 15.51
C LYS A 56 -15.05 3.07 17.04
N CYS A 57 -13.88 2.74 17.60
CA CYS A 57 -13.71 2.48 19.03
C CYS A 57 -12.73 3.44 19.74
N GLU A 58 -12.20 4.43 19.02
CA GLU A 58 -11.27 5.46 19.52
C GLU A 58 -9.94 4.95 20.09
N ARG A 59 -9.70 3.63 20.09
CA ARG A 59 -8.42 3.05 20.50
C ARG A 59 -7.31 3.52 19.55
N THR A 60 -6.25 4.08 20.11
CA THR A 60 -5.07 4.46 19.34
C THR A 60 -4.23 3.23 19.02
N THR A 61 -3.89 3.07 17.75
CA THR A 61 -3.05 1.96 17.27
C THR A 61 -2.14 2.44 16.14
N MET A 62 -1.18 1.60 15.75
CA MET A 62 -0.23 1.88 14.69
C MET A 62 -0.87 1.64 13.31
N SER A 63 -0.80 2.65 12.44
CA SER A 63 -1.36 2.63 11.09
C SER A 63 -0.32 2.96 10.03
N TRP A 64 -0.55 2.46 8.81
CA TRP A 64 0.11 2.97 7.59
C TRP A 64 -0.45 4.32 7.13
N PHE A 65 -1.64 4.69 7.60
CA PHE A 65 -2.32 5.89 7.18
C PHE A 65 -2.00 7.04 8.13
N SER A 66 -1.52 8.15 7.57
CA SER A 66 -1.30 9.36 8.36
C SER A 66 -2.64 9.88 8.94
N PRO A 67 -2.67 10.36 10.19
CA PRO A 67 -3.82 11.05 10.74
C PRO A 67 -4.17 12.32 9.95
N ASP A 68 -3.23 12.89 9.19
CA ASP A 68 -3.42 14.10 8.39
C ASP A 68 -4.23 13.85 7.10
N ILE A 69 -4.53 12.59 6.76
CA ILE A 69 -5.32 12.26 5.57
C ILE A 69 -6.80 12.56 5.87
N GLU A 70 -7.27 13.69 5.36
CA GLU A 70 -8.67 14.12 5.50
C GLU A 70 -9.64 13.15 4.80
N GLY A 71 -10.77 12.86 5.45
CA GLY A 71 -11.85 12.05 4.89
C GLY A 71 -11.54 10.55 4.77
N LEU A 72 -10.43 10.09 5.32
CA LEU A 72 -10.15 8.66 5.45
C LEU A 72 -10.71 8.14 6.77
N LYS A 73 -11.61 7.15 6.72
CA LYS A 73 -12.03 6.36 7.88
C LYS A 73 -11.16 5.12 8.00
N ALA A 74 -10.67 4.81 9.19
CA ALA A 74 -9.82 3.65 9.43
C ALA A 74 -10.20 2.92 10.72
N TYR A 75 -10.38 1.60 10.64
CA TYR A 75 -10.75 0.74 11.76
C TYR A 75 -9.58 -0.12 12.22
N CYS A 76 -9.45 -0.32 13.54
CA CYS A 76 -8.50 -1.28 14.10
C CYS A 76 -8.90 -2.71 13.75
N ASN A 77 -7.98 -3.66 13.90
CA ASN A 77 -8.20 -5.06 13.54
C ASN A 77 -9.45 -5.64 14.21
N ASP A 78 -9.61 -5.45 15.52
CA ASP A 78 -10.78 -5.94 16.25
C ASP A 78 -12.11 -5.42 15.67
N CYS A 79 -12.14 -4.16 15.22
CA CYS A 79 -13.34 -3.54 14.64
C CYS A 79 -13.56 -3.89 13.17
N PHE A 80 -12.48 -4.18 12.43
CA PHE A 80 -12.55 -4.55 11.02
C PHE A 80 -12.88 -6.04 10.84
N GLU A 81 -12.39 -6.90 11.74
CA GLU A 81 -12.67 -8.34 11.76
C GLU A 81 -13.91 -8.69 12.60
N SER A 82 -14.53 -7.72 13.27
CA SER A 82 -15.78 -7.95 14.01
C SER A 82 -16.91 -8.37 13.08
N GLU A 83 -17.78 -9.28 13.53
CA GLU A 83 -19.02 -9.66 12.83
C GLU A 83 -19.97 -8.46 12.62
N GLU A 84 -19.77 -7.37 13.35
CA GLU A 84 -20.52 -6.12 13.19
C GLU A 84 -20.09 -5.29 11.97
N PHE A 85 -18.94 -5.57 11.37
CA PHE A 85 -18.49 -4.85 10.18
C PHE A 85 -18.92 -5.60 8.93
N ASP A 86 -19.88 -5.04 8.19
CA ASP A 86 -20.29 -5.54 6.89
C ASP A 86 -19.93 -4.53 5.79
N ALA A 87 -19.03 -4.92 4.89
CA ALA A 87 -18.64 -4.11 3.75
C ALA A 87 -19.79 -3.88 2.75
N MET A 88 -20.80 -4.77 2.74
CA MET A 88 -21.97 -4.66 1.85
C MET A 88 -22.89 -3.49 2.23
N GLU A 89 -22.86 -3.02 3.48
CA GLU A 89 -23.62 -1.84 3.92
C GLU A 89 -23.23 -0.57 3.18
N TYR A 90 -21.99 -0.51 2.67
CA TYR A 90 -21.47 0.61 1.88
C TYR A 90 -21.72 0.46 0.38
N GLY A 91 -22.41 -0.62 -0.04
CA GLY A 91 -22.79 -0.86 -1.42
C GLY A 91 -23.70 0.26 -1.94
N ARG A 92 -23.50 0.63 -3.21
CA ARG A 92 -24.29 1.65 -3.90
C ARG A 92 -24.65 1.18 -5.28
N ASP A 93 -25.83 1.57 -5.75
CA ASP A 93 -26.20 1.42 -7.15
C ASP A 93 -25.32 2.33 -8.01
N PHE A 94 -24.96 1.84 -9.20
CA PHE A 94 -24.14 2.60 -10.14
C PHE A 94 -24.99 3.58 -10.94
N ASP A 95 -24.64 4.86 -10.92
CA ASP A 95 -25.28 5.91 -11.70
C ASP A 95 -24.56 6.05 -13.06
N PHE A 96 -25.24 5.69 -14.15
CA PHE A 96 -24.68 5.78 -15.51
C PHE A 96 -24.61 7.21 -16.06
N ASP A 97 -25.26 8.18 -15.42
CA ASP A 97 -25.23 9.59 -15.83
C ASP A 97 -24.00 10.34 -15.28
N ARG A 98 -23.24 9.73 -14.37
CA ARG A 98 -22.05 10.32 -13.72
C ARG A 98 -20.75 9.60 -14.07
N PRO A 99 -19.58 10.28 -14.05
CA PRO A 99 -18.29 9.61 -14.21
C PRO A 99 -18.01 8.59 -13.11
N PHE A 100 -17.44 7.43 -13.49
CA PHE A 100 -17.13 6.32 -12.56
C PHE A 100 -16.23 6.75 -11.40
N PHE A 101 -15.15 7.48 -11.66
CA PHE A 101 -14.15 7.78 -10.64
C PHE A 101 -14.71 8.67 -9.52
N GLU A 102 -15.62 9.59 -9.83
CA GLU A 102 -16.24 10.45 -8.81
C GLU A 102 -17.08 9.61 -7.84
N GLN A 103 -17.97 8.78 -8.39
CA GLN A 103 -18.81 7.88 -7.60
C GLN A 103 -17.96 6.90 -6.77
N PHE A 104 -16.89 6.37 -7.37
CA PHE A 104 -15.96 5.49 -6.70
C PHE A 104 -15.23 6.20 -5.55
N PHE A 105 -14.74 7.42 -5.75
CA PHE A 105 -14.04 8.16 -4.69
C PHE A 105 -14.97 8.56 -3.54
N GLU A 106 -16.23 8.87 -3.82
CA GLU A 106 -17.25 9.12 -2.79
C GLU A 106 -17.45 7.87 -1.93
N MET A 107 -17.68 6.72 -2.55
CA MET A 107 -17.83 5.44 -1.85
C MET A 107 -16.55 5.06 -1.09
N ALA A 108 -15.39 5.16 -1.73
CA ALA A 108 -14.10 4.75 -1.17
C ALA A 108 -13.62 5.62 0.01
N ARG A 109 -14.18 6.82 0.19
CA ARG A 109 -13.95 7.67 1.38
C ARG A 109 -14.85 7.27 2.54
N GLU A 110 -16.05 6.78 2.26
CA GLU A 110 -16.98 6.35 3.29
C GLU A 110 -16.67 4.96 3.83
N VAL A 111 -16.17 4.06 2.99
CA VAL A 111 -15.76 2.70 3.38
C VAL A 111 -14.54 2.79 4.31
N PRO A 112 -14.64 2.31 5.56
CA PRO A 112 -13.51 2.25 6.49
C PRO A 112 -12.41 1.34 5.96
N ARG A 113 -11.16 1.79 6.05
CA ARG A 113 -9.99 0.97 5.71
C ARG A 113 -9.46 0.24 6.92
N HIS A 114 -8.92 -0.94 6.69
CA HIS A 114 -8.20 -1.66 7.72
C HIS A 114 -6.89 -0.92 8.05
N ILE A 115 -6.70 -0.54 9.31
CA ILE A 115 -5.53 0.21 9.78
C ILE A 115 -4.21 -0.54 9.55
N SER A 116 -4.24 -1.87 9.61
CA SER A 116 -3.07 -2.73 9.48
C SER A 116 -3.42 -4.08 8.84
N ASN A 117 -2.59 -4.62 7.94
CA ASN A 117 -2.75 -5.98 7.41
C ASN A 117 -1.98 -7.03 8.25
N SER A 118 -2.19 -6.99 9.56
CA SER A 118 -1.52 -7.86 10.53
C SER A 118 -2.27 -9.19 10.66
N VAL A 119 -1.85 -10.22 9.94
CA VAL A 119 -2.45 -11.57 10.02
C VAL A 119 -1.59 -12.48 10.92
N LEU A 120 -2.20 -13.35 11.73
CA LEU A 120 -1.53 -14.40 12.54
C LEU A 120 -0.52 -13.91 13.60
N ASN A 121 -0.79 -12.79 14.26
CA ASN A 121 0.11 -12.28 15.31
C ASN A 121 -0.19 -12.91 16.67
N THR A 122 0.82 -13.52 17.29
CA THR A 122 0.71 -14.07 18.64
C THR A 122 1.30 -13.07 19.64
N ASN A 123 0.46 -12.56 20.54
CA ASN A 123 0.87 -11.71 21.67
C ASN A 123 1.59 -10.41 21.28
N SER A 124 1.30 -9.86 20.10
CA SER A 124 1.81 -8.55 19.69
C SER A 124 0.79 -7.76 18.89
N GLU A 125 0.51 -6.54 19.35
CA GLU A 125 -0.39 -5.58 18.71
C GLU A 125 0.33 -4.70 17.66
N TYR A 126 1.66 -4.84 17.53
CA TYR A 126 2.52 -3.89 16.80
C TYR A 126 3.38 -4.54 15.70
N ILE A 127 2.92 -5.63 15.09
CA ILE A 127 3.67 -6.26 14.00
C ILE A 127 2.82 -6.24 12.73
N ILE A 128 3.42 -5.75 11.65
CA ILE A 128 2.90 -5.86 10.30
C ILE A 128 3.95 -6.61 9.48
N CYS A 129 3.52 -7.65 8.76
CA CYS A 129 4.27 -8.52 7.82
C CYS A 129 4.88 -9.79 8.46
N ALA A 130 4.90 -10.94 7.78
CA ALA A 130 5.07 -11.18 6.34
C ALA A 130 3.80 -11.52 5.55
#